data_AF-A0A537GX16-F1
#
_entry.id   AF-A0A537GX16-F1
#
_cell.length_a   1.000
_cell.length_b   1.000
_cell.length_c   1.000
_cell.angle_alpha   90.00
_cell.angle_beta   90.00
_cell.angle_gamma   90.00
#
_symmetry.space_group_name_H-M   'P 1'
#
loop_
_entity.id
_entity.type
_entity.pdbx_description
1 polymer ?
#
loop_
_entity_poly.entity_id
_entity_poly.type
_entity_poly.pdbx_seq_one_letter_code
_entity_poly.pdbx_strand_id
1 'polypeptide(L)'
;MNWEILATIIGVTVFRLVWIVRRPVHRDITSYIFPGLRNLRKIVKYAPDFSYVPYGLIWYGVNVPIVRLGRYNGRFWMGALALIDAVFLGYIFQALGLTVFFSYVLIGTFQLLRAPWNASINWLIMLAPISWIFLLLAPIAKFPVGLPVQVWRYTGRAVGHQHNYIYFGLLGTLWLIVFNHLYLLPSVESWIVIGLGVVWCFIFAYAFFERRARRRESVGKAPSNIILGKNEC
;
A
#
# COMPACT_ATOMS: atom_id res chain seq x y z
N MET A 1 26.71 -4.55 9.73
CA MET A 1 25.36 -4.07 10.06
C MET A 1 25.34 -3.66 11.53
N ASN A 2 24.99 -2.42 11.85
CA ASN A 2 25.03 -1.91 13.23
C ASN A 2 23.93 -2.57 14.07
N TRP A 3 24.23 -2.87 15.33
CA TRP A 3 23.27 -3.48 16.27
C TRP A 3 21.98 -2.67 16.43
N GLU A 4 22.07 -1.34 16.38
CA GLU A 4 20.93 -0.42 16.43
C GLU A 4 19.97 -0.60 15.24
N ILE A 5 20.51 -0.82 14.05
CA ILE A 5 19.72 -1.04 12.84
C ILE A 5 19.04 -2.40 12.89
N LEU A 6 19.78 -3.44 13.31
CA LEU A 6 19.20 -4.76 13.51
C LEU A 6 18.05 -4.71 14.53
N ALA A 7 18.27 -4.05 15.68
CA ALA A 7 17.23 -3.84 16.69
C ALA A 7 16.02 -3.08 16.14
N THR A 8 16.24 -2.06 15.31
CA THR A 8 15.18 -1.30 14.64
C THR A 8 14.37 -2.20 13.69
N ILE A 9 15.04 -3.01 12.86
CA ILE A 9 14.38 -3.95 11.93
C ILE A 9 13.53 -4.96 12.71
N ILE A 10 14.08 -5.53 13.78
CA ILE A 10 13.36 -6.47 14.64
C ILE A 10 12.15 -5.77 15.28
N GLY A 11 12.35 -4.60 15.89
CA GLY A 11 11.28 -3.85 16.56
C GLY A 11 10.14 -3.47 15.62
N VAL A 12 10.46 -2.96 14.43
CA VAL A 12 9.47 -2.61 13.39
C VAL A 12 8.73 -3.86 12.89
N THR A 13 9.45 -4.96 12.66
CA THR A 13 8.85 -6.23 12.22
C THR A 13 7.90 -6.79 13.27
N VAL A 14 8.33 -6.84 14.53
CA VAL A 14 7.48 -7.28 15.66
C VAL A 14 6.26 -6.40 15.79
N PHE A 15 6.42 -5.06 15.75
CA PHE A 15 5.31 -4.13 15.78
C PHE A 15 4.29 -4.40 14.66
N ARG A 16 4.76 -4.59 13.42
CA ARG A 16 3.89 -4.89 12.27
C ARG A 16 3.14 -6.21 12.45
N LEU A 17 3.82 -7.26 12.91
CA LEU A 17 3.20 -8.56 13.17
C LEU A 17 2.13 -8.48 14.27
N VAL A 18 2.45 -7.83 15.39
CA VAL A 18 1.50 -7.61 16.50
C VAL A 18 0.28 -6.83 16.02
N TRP A 19 0.49 -5.79 15.20
CA TRP A 19 -0.61 -5.02 14.62
C TRP A 19 -1.51 -5.89 13.73
N ILE A 20 -0.92 -6.69 12.83
CA ILE A 20 -1.63 -7.58 11.91
C ILE A 20 -2.46 -8.63 12.68
N VAL A 21 -1.94 -9.14 13.80
CA VAL A 21 -2.66 -10.10 14.64
C VAL A 21 -3.82 -9.43 15.40
N ARG A 22 -3.63 -8.21 15.90
CA ARG A 22 -4.63 -7.53 16.74
C ARG A 22 -5.72 -6.80 15.96
N ARG A 23 -5.48 -6.43 14.70
CA ARG A 23 -6.44 -5.67 13.89
C ARG A 23 -7.21 -6.56 12.91
N PRO A 24 -8.45 -6.16 12.54
CA PRO A 24 -9.17 -6.81 11.46
C PRO A 24 -8.41 -6.61 10.14
N VAL A 25 -8.48 -7.61 9.27
CA VAL A 25 -7.97 -7.54 7.90
C VAL A 25 -8.72 -6.44 7.15
N HIS A 26 -7.99 -5.64 6.35
CA HIS A 26 -8.62 -4.58 5.56
C HIS A 26 -9.66 -5.19 4.60
N ARG A 27 -10.88 -4.64 4.59
CA ARG A 27 -12.01 -5.18 3.80
C ARG A 27 -11.65 -5.34 2.32
N ASP A 28 -10.85 -4.44 1.79
CA ASP A 28 -10.42 -4.45 0.39
C ASP A 28 -9.60 -5.68 0.02
N ILE A 29 -8.88 -6.28 0.97
CA ILE A 29 -8.08 -7.48 0.73
C ILE A 29 -9.01 -8.63 0.32
N THR A 30 -10.07 -8.85 1.10
CA THR A 30 -11.04 -9.92 0.84
C THR A 30 -11.99 -9.58 -0.31
N SER A 31 -12.38 -8.32 -0.46
CA SER A 31 -13.41 -7.90 -1.43
C SER A 31 -12.85 -7.59 -2.81
N TYR A 32 -11.63 -7.06 -2.91
CA TYR A 32 -11.06 -6.55 -4.17
C TYR A 32 -9.75 -7.23 -4.59
N ILE A 33 -8.88 -7.59 -3.64
CA ILE A 33 -7.54 -8.12 -3.97
C ILE A 33 -7.57 -9.64 -4.17
N PHE A 34 -8.10 -10.40 -3.21
CA PHE A 34 -8.10 -11.87 -3.24
C PHE A 34 -8.89 -12.47 -4.39
N PRO A 35 -10.07 -11.95 -4.76
CA PRO A 35 -10.78 -12.44 -5.93
C PRO A 35 -9.95 -12.31 -7.21
N GLY A 36 -9.21 -11.21 -7.37
CA GLY A 36 -8.28 -11.00 -8.47
C GLY A 36 -7.13 -11.99 -8.47
N LEU A 37 -6.51 -12.24 -7.31
CA LEU A 37 -5.44 -13.23 -7.15
C LEU A 37 -5.90 -14.68 -7.36
N ARG A 38 -7.15 -15.01 -7.03
CA ARG A 38 -7.71 -16.36 -7.19
C ARG A 38 -8.08 -16.67 -8.64
N ASN A 39 -8.56 -15.66 -9.37
CA ASN A 39 -9.14 -15.84 -10.69
C ASN A 39 -8.36 -15.09 -11.78
N LEU A 40 -7.02 -15.15 -11.78
CA LEU A 40 -6.18 -14.48 -12.77
C LEU A 40 -6.58 -14.83 -14.21
N ARG A 41 -6.95 -16.08 -14.49
CA ARG A 41 -7.46 -16.50 -15.81
C ARG A 41 -8.71 -15.73 -16.25
N LYS A 42 -9.60 -15.38 -15.31
CA LYS A 42 -10.80 -14.58 -15.62
C LYS A 42 -10.46 -13.10 -15.89
N ILE A 43 -9.45 -12.55 -15.21
CA ILE A 43 -8.91 -11.21 -15.51
C ILE A 43 -8.37 -11.18 -16.94
N VAL A 44 -7.50 -12.14 -17.27
CA VAL A 44 -6.83 -12.20 -18.58
C VAL A 44 -7.82 -12.43 -19.73
N LYS A 45 -8.92 -13.17 -19.48
CA LYS A 45 -9.98 -13.42 -20.46
C LYS A 45 -11.08 -12.35 -20.52
N TYR A 46 -10.98 -11.28 -19.72
CA TYR A 46 -11.97 -10.20 -19.67
C TYR A 46 -13.42 -10.68 -19.44
N ALA A 47 -13.67 -11.38 -18.32
CA ALA A 47 -15.04 -11.70 -17.93
C ALA A 47 -15.81 -10.41 -17.55
N PRO A 48 -17.00 -10.13 -18.13
CA PRO A 48 -17.70 -8.85 -18.00
C PRO A 48 -18.20 -8.50 -16.58
N ASP A 49 -18.32 -9.48 -15.69
CA ASP A 49 -18.74 -9.28 -14.27
C ASP A 49 -17.61 -8.72 -13.37
N PHE A 50 -16.62 -8.04 -13.95
CA PHE A 50 -15.41 -7.62 -13.28
C PHE A 50 -15.57 -6.30 -12.51
N SER A 51 -15.34 -6.33 -11.18
CA SER A 51 -15.37 -5.15 -10.29
C SER A 51 -14.12 -5.04 -9.39
N TYR A 52 -12.99 -5.61 -9.82
CA TYR A 52 -11.76 -5.68 -9.02
C TYR A 52 -10.75 -4.61 -9.43
N VAL A 53 -9.89 -4.19 -8.50
CA VAL A 53 -8.80 -3.25 -8.78
C VAL A 53 -7.71 -3.98 -9.57
N PRO A 54 -7.46 -3.62 -10.84
CA PRO A 54 -6.52 -4.35 -11.67
C PRO A 54 -5.08 -3.86 -11.42
N TYR A 55 -4.15 -4.81 -11.30
CA TYR A 55 -2.71 -4.57 -11.20
C TYR A 55 -1.98 -5.13 -12.43
N GLY A 56 -0.69 -4.84 -12.59
CA GLY A 56 0.10 -5.37 -13.69
C GLY A 56 0.39 -6.86 -13.52
N LEU A 57 0.67 -7.58 -14.61
CA LEU A 57 1.01 -9.01 -14.54
C LEU A 57 2.19 -9.30 -13.61
N ILE A 58 3.17 -8.40 -13.54
CA ILE A 58 4.32 -8.49 -12.64
C ILE A 58 3.86 -8.57 -11.17
N TRP A 59 2.88 -7.74 -10.80
CA TRP A 59 2.33 -7.73 -9.45
C TRP A 59 1.68 -9.07 -9.10
N TYR A 60 0.91 -9.65 -10.03
CA TYR A 60 0.32 -10.97 -9.85
C TYR A 60 1.39 -12.06 -9.76
N GLY A 61 2.45 -11.96 -10.57
CA GLY A 61 3.59 -12.90 -10.53
C GLY A 61 4.23 -12.98 -9.15
N VAL A 62 4.33 -11.86 -8.44
CA VAL A 62 4.87 -11.83 -7.06
C VAL A 62 3.82 -12.27 -6.02
N ASN A 63 2.59 -11.77 -6.11
CA ASN A 63 1.63 -11.93 -5.02
C ASN A 63 0.86 -13.26 -5.04
N VAL A 64 0.66 -13.86 -6.22
CA VAL A 64 -0.08 -15.14 -6.35
C VAL A 64 0.62 -16.28 -5.60
N PRO A 65 1.95 -16.50 -5.73
CA PRO A 65 2.64 -17.52 -4.94
C PRO A 65 2.48 -17.30 -3.43
N ILE A 66 2.67 -16.07 -2.95
CA ILE A 66 2.63 -15.73 -1.52
C ILE A 66 1.23 -15.97 -0.93
N VAL A 67 0.18 -15.53 -1.61
CA VAL A 67 -1.20 -15.73 -1.12
C VAL A 67 -1.62 -17.20 -1.16
N ARG A 68 -1.11 -17.97 -2.13
CA ARG A 68 -1.38 -19.41 -2.24
C ARG A 68 -0.76 -20.21 -1.10
N LEU A 69 0.46 -19.86 -0.67
CA LEU A 69 1.08 -20.46 0.52
C LEU A 69 0.18 -20.30 1.76
N GLY A 70 -0.49 -19.15 1.87
CA GLY A 70 -1.44 -18.85 2.94
C GLY A 70 -2.87 -19.31 2.73
N ARG A 71 -3.15 -20.10 1.68
CA ARG A 71 -4.51 -20.53 1.30
C ARG A 71 -5.53 -19.37 1.26
N TYR A 72 -5.12 -18.20 0.76
CA TYR A 72 -5.98 -17.00 0.72
C TYR A 72 -6.48 -16.53 2.09
N ASN A 73 -5.68 -16.72 3.15
CA ASN A 73 -5.90 -16.08 4.44
C ASN A 73 -5.25 -14.69 4.46
N GLY A 74 -6.05 -13.65 4.68
CA GLY A 74 -5.61 -12.24 4.67
C GLY A 74 -4.52 -11.94 5.70
N ARG A 75 -4.67 -12.48 6.91
CA ARG A 75 -3.74 -12.28 8.01
C ARG A 75 -2.41 -12.99 7.75
N PHE A 76 -2.48 -14.24 7.28
CA PHE A 76 -1.26 -14.98 6.91
C PHE A 76 -0.52 -14.26 5.77
N TRP A 77 -1.23 -13.86 4.72
CA TRP A 77 -0.62 -13.15 3.59
C TRP A 77 0.07 -11.87 4.04
N MET A 78 -0.59 -11.02 4.83
CA MET A 78 0.03 -9.81 5.40
C MET A 78 1.23 -10.13 6.29
N GLY A 79 1.16 -11.20 7.10
CA GLY A 79 2.28 -11.66 7.93
C GLY A 79 3.48 -12.10 7.09
N ALA A 80 3.24 -12.86 6.02
CA ALA A 80 4.28 -13.27 5.08
C ALA A 80 4.92 -12.07 4.39
N LEU A 81 4.12 -11.09 3.94
CA LEU A 81 4.63 -9.83 3.41
C LEU A 81 5.50 -9.10 4.43
N ALA A 82 5.10 -9.04 5.71
CA ALA A 82 5.87 -8.39 6.77
C ALA A 82 7.23 -9.05 7.00
N LEU A 83 7.29 -10.39 6.95
CA LEU A 83 8.52 -11.16 7.11
C LEU A 83 9.47 -10.99 5.91
N ILE A 84 8.93 -11.00 4.69
CA ILE A 84 9.74 -10.71 3.49
C ILE A 84 10.26 -9.27 3.55
N ASP A 85 9.42 -8.31 3.96
CA ASP A 85 9.79 -6.90 4.09
C ASP A 85 10.96 -6.68 5.08
N ALA A 86 11.08 -7.52 6.12
CA ALA A 86 12.21 -7.48 7.05
C ALA A 86 13.56 -7.73 6.36
N VAL A 87 13.58 -8.61 5.35
CA VAL A 87 14.77 -8.86 4.52
C VAL A 87 15.09 -7.62 3.69
N PHE A 88 14.07 -7.00 3.10
CA PHE A 88 14.24 -5.74 2.35
C PHE A 88 14.76 -4.62 3.25
N LEU A 89 14.28 -4.48 4.48
CA LEU A 89 14.78 -3.49 5.42
C LEU A 89 16.29 -3.63 5.68
N GLY A 90 16.79 -4.87 5.83
CA GLY A 90 18.21 -5.15 5.98
C GLY A 90 19.02 -4.76 4.74
N TYR A 91 18.50 -5.07 3.56
CA TYR A 91 19.11 -4.71 2.28
C TYR A 91 19.13 -3.19 2.04
N ILE A 92 18.04 -2.47 2.32
CA ILE A 92 17.92 -1.03 2.10
C ILE A 92 18.96 -0.26 2.90
N PHE A 93 19.15 -0.63 4.17
CA PHE A 93 20.19 0.02 4.99
C PHE A 93 21.58 -0.14 4.37
N GLN A 94 21.88 -1.33 3.83
CA GLN A 94 23.19 -1.62 3.23
C GLN A 94 23.38 -0.93 1.88
N ALA A 95 22.34 -0.84 1.05
CA ALA A 95 22.44 -0.38 -0.33
C ALA A 95 22.08 1.10 -0.55
N LEU A 96 21.23 1.68 0.29
CA LEU A 96 20.61 3.00 0.09
C LEU A 96 20.81 3.96 1.29
N GLY A 97 21.55 3.51 2.31
CA GLY A 97 21.87 4.33 3.48
C GLY A 97 20.69 4.67 4.40
N LEU A 98 20.95 5.55 5.37
CA LEU A 98 20.02 5.83 6.48
C LEU A 98 18.78 6.63 6.05
N THR A 99 18.92 7.63 5.19
CA THR A 99 17.82 8.50 4.77
C THR A 99 16.70 7.71 4.09
N VAL A 100 17.07 6.88 3.13
CA VAL A 100 16.13 6.00 2.42
C VAL A 100 15.59 4.92 3.37
N PHE A 101 16.44 4.36 4.24
CA PHE A 101 16.01 3.38 5.25
C PHE A 101 14.88 3.91 6.14
N PHE A 102 15.04 5.10 6.75
CA PHE A 102 14.00 5.66 7.61
C PHE A 102 12.73 6.06 6.84
N SER A 103 12.91 6.63 5.63
CA SER A 103 11.77 6.94 4.75
C SER A 103 10.97 5.67 4.43
N TYR A 104 11.66 4.57 4.15
CA TYR A 104 11.04 3.27 3.89
C TYR A 104 10.41 2.66 5.13
N VAL A 105 11.02 2.75 6.30
CA VAL A 105 10.41 2.29 7.56
C VAL A 105 9.05 2.96 7.75
N LEU A 106 8.93 4.26 7.52
CA LEU A 106 7.68 4.99 7.66
C LEU A 106 6.67 4.64 6.56
N ILE A 107 7.06 4.82 5.29
CA ILE A 107 6.19 4.61 4.12
C ILE A 107 5.80 3.13 4.00
N GLY A 108 6.77 2.24 4.06
CA GLY A 108 6.60 0.79 3.97
C GLY A 108 5.73 0.25 5.11
N THR A 109 5.90 0.74 6.35
CA THR A 109 5.01 0.35 7.46
C THR A 109 3.58 0.81 7.21
N PHE A 110 3.39 2.09 6.85
CA PHE A 110 2.06 2.61 6.58
C PHE A 110 1.35 1.81 5.47
N GLN A 111 2.06 1.58 4.36
CA GLN A 111 1.52 0.83 3.24
C GLN A 111 1.26 -0.62 3.59
N LEU A 112 2.16 -1.32 4.29
CA LEU A 112 1.91 -2.71 4.70
C LEU A 112 0.65 -2.84 5.57
N LEU A 113 0.40 -1.89 6.47
CA LEU A 113 -0.72 -1.95 7.38
C LEU A 113 -2.06 -1.46 6.79
N ARG A 114 -2.02 -0.62 5.74
CA ARG A 114 -3.22 0.00 5.14
C ARG A 114 -3.51 -0.44 3.71
N ALA A 115 -2.48 -0.70 2.94
CA ALA A 115 -2.52 -1.11 1.54
C ALA A 115 -1.45 -2.20 1.26
N PRO A 116 -1.53 -3.38 1.90
CA PRO A 116 -0.48 -4.40 1.86
C PRO A 116 -0.15 -4.89 0.45
N TRP A 117 -1.10 -4.78 -0.48
CA TRP A 117 -0.87 -5.04 -1.90
C TRP A 117 0.23 -4.15 -2.52
N ASN A 118 0.57 -3.00 -1.94
CA ASN A 118 1.67 -2.19 -2.43
C ASN A 118 3.06 -2.67 -1.96
N ALA A 119 3.15 -3.60 -0.99
CA ALA A 119 4.43 -4.04 -0.43
C ALA A 119 5.38 -4.57 -1.51
N SER A 120 4.88 -5.42 -2.41
CA SER A 120 5.68 -5.94 -3.53
C SER A 120 6.14 -4.86 -4.51
N ILE A 121 5.42 -3.74 -4.61
CA ILE A 121 5.81 -2.62 -5.47
C ILE A 121 6.91 -1.81 -4.78
N ASN A 122 6.80 -1.60 -3.47
CA ASN A 122 7.87 -1.01 -2.67
C ASN A 122 9.17 -1.81 -2.81
N TRP A 123 9.09 -3.14 -2.78
CA TRP A 123 10.25 -4.02 -3.00
C TRP A 123 10.89 -3.79 -4.36
N LEU A 124 10.10 -3.69 -5.43
CA LEU A 124 10.63 -3.35 -6.76
C LEU A 124 11.36 -2.00 -6.72
N ILE A 125 10.80 -0.97 -6.10
CA ILE A 125 11.49 0.33 -5.98
C ILE A 125 12.83 0.16 -5.25
N MET A 126 12.88 -0.61 -4.16
CA MET A 126 14.11 -0.80 -3.39
C MET A 126 15.18 -1.58 -4.14
N LEU A 127 14.82 -2.44 -5.10
CA LEU A 127 15.80 -3.19 -5.90
C LEU A 127 16.52 -2.33 -6.95
N ALA A 128 16.20 -1.04 -7.06
CA ALA A 128 16.84 -0.11 -7.99
C ALA A 128 18.39 -0.08 -7.97
N PRO A 129 19.09 -0.21 -6.82
CA PRO A 129 20.55 -0.30 -6.80
C PRO A 129 21.10 -1.53 -7.54
N ILE A 130 20.33 -2.61 -7.66
CA ILE A 130 20.73 -3.79 -8.44
C ILE A 130 20.57 -3.49 -9.94
N SER A 131 19.47 -2.86 -10.32
CA SER A 131 19.21 -2.44 -11.69
C SER A 131 18.15 -1.35 -11.75
N TRP A 132 18.43 -0.30 -12.51
CA TRP A 132 17.50 0.81 -12.76
C TRP A 132 16.17 0.33 -13.36
N ILE A 133 16.15 -0.82 -14.05
CA ILE A 133 14.96 -1.43 -14.63
C ILE A 133 13.88 -1.63 -13.57
N PHE A 134 14.24 -1.91 -12.31
CA PHE A 134 13.26 -2.09 -11.25
C PHE A 134 12.44 -0.82 -10.94
N LEU A 135 13.00 0.38 -11.19
CA LEU A 135 12.24 1.63 -11.12
C LEU A 135 11.21 1.75 -12.25
N LEU A 136 11.44 1.15 -13.42
CA LEU A 136 10.43 1.03 -14.46
C LEU A 136 9.41 -0.07 -14.16
N LEU A 137 9.84 -1.19 -13.56
CA LEU A 137 8.95 -2.29 -13.23
C LEU A 137 7.94 -1.93 -12.14
N ALA A 138 8.31 -1.05 -11.20
CA ALA A 138 7.41 -0.60 -10.13
C ALA A 138 6.09 0.04 -10.65
N PRO A 139 6.11 1.07 -11.53
CA PRO A 139 4.89 1.60 -12.13
C PRO A 139 4.20 0.58 -13.03
N ILE A 140 4.95 -0.22 -13.81
CA ILE A 140 4.37 -1.30 -14.64
C ILE A 140 3.59 -2.31 -13.79
N ALA A 141 4.08 -2.64 -12.59
CA ALA A 141 3.39 -3.52 -11.65
C ALA A 141 2.16 -2.85 -11.02
N LYS A 142 2.17 -1.53 -10.84
CA LYS A 142 1.05 -0.78 -10.27
C LYS A 142 -0.12 -0.63 -11.24
N PHE A 143 0.18 -0.32 -12.50
CA PHE A 143 -0.81 -0.17 -13.57
C PHE A 143 -1.16 -1.52 -14.19
N PRO A 144 -2.34 -1.69 -14.82
CA PRO A 144 -2.79 -2.97 -15.41
C PRO A 144 -2.04 -3.34 -16.71
N VAL A 145 -0.73 -3.13 -16.74
CA VAL A 145 0.13 -3.47 -17.88
C VAL A 145 0.20 -5.00 -18.01
N GLY A 146 0.04 -5.48 -19.25
CA GLY A 146 -0.06 -6.91 -19.57
C GLY A 146 -1.48 -7.49 -19.42
N LEU A 147 -2.48 -6.68 -19.04
CA LEU A 147 -3.89 -7.06 -19.07
C LEU A 147 -4.60 -6.49 -20.31
N PRO A 148 -5.75 -7.07 -20.73
CA PRO A 148 -6.54 -6.53 -21.82
C PRO A 148 -6.87 -5.05 -21.63
N VAL A 149 -6.79 -4.25 -22.71
CA VAL A 149 -6.97 -2.79 -22.68
C VAL A 149 -8.34 -2.40 -22.08
N GLN A 150 -9.35 -3.24 -22.26
CA GLN A 150 -10.69 -3.01 -21.72
C GLN A 150 -10.71 -2.94 -20.17
N VAL A 151 -9.77 -3.59 -19.49
CA VAL A 151 -9.63 -3.58 -18.02
C VAL A 151 -9.15 -2.21 -17.51
N TRP A 152 -8.47 -1.42 -18.35
CA TRP A 152 -7.93 -0.12 -17.96
C TRP A 152 -9.01 0.90 -17.57
N ARG A 153 -10.23 0.73 -18.08
CA ARG A 153 -11.39 1.56 -17.70
C ARG A 153 -11.74 1.43 -16.21
N TYR A 154 -11.44 0.30 -15.58
CA TYR A 154 -11.65 0.09 -14.14
C TYR A 154 -10.55 0.73 -13.28
N THR A 155 -9.35 0.92 -13.84
CA THR A 155 -8.23 1.59 -13.17
C THR A 155 -8.56 3.05 -12.86
N GLY A 156 -9.17 3.77 -13.81
CA GLY A 156 -9.58 5.17 -13.59
C GLY A 156 -10.59 5.32 -12.45
N ARG A 157 -11.53 4.38 -12.33
CA ARG A 157 -12.50 4.34 -11.21
C ARG A 157 -11.82 3.97 -9.89
N ALA A 158 -10.84 3.07 -9.91
CA ALA A 158 -10.11 2.66 -8.73
C ALA A 158 -9.21 3.77 -8.17
N VAL A 159 -8.51 4.53 -9.03
CA VAL A 159 -7.65 5.66 -8.61
C VAL A 159 -8.45 6.73 -7.85
N GLY A 160 -9.71 6.97 -8.24
CA GLY A 160 -10.61 7.92 -7.56
C GLY A 160 -11.35 7.36 -6.33
N HIS A 161 -11.19 6.09 -5.99
CA HIS A 161 -11.98 5.45 -4.92
C HIS A 161 -11.28 5.60 -3.55
N GLN A 162 -11.98 6.16 -2.55
CA GLN A 162 -11.62 6.23 -1.12
C GLN A 162 -10.10 6.25 -0.77
N HIS A 163 -9.51 7.43 -0.67
CA HIS A 163 -8.13 7.65 -0.20
C HIS A 163 -7.03 6.94 -1.02
N ASN A 164 -7.32 6.39 -2.22
CA ASN A 164 -6.29 5.76 -3.04
C ASN A 164 -5.16 6.72 -3.42
N TYR A 165 -5.46 8.02 -3.54
CA TYR A 165 -4.45 9.06 -3.77
C TYR A 165 -3.33 9.06 -2.72
N ILE A 166 -3.62 8.68 -1.46
CA ILE A 166 -2.59 8.54 -0.41
C ILE A 166 -1.66 7.38 -0.75
N TYR A 167 -2.23 6.22 -1.11
CA TYR A 167 -1.44 5.02 -1.39
C TYR A 167 -0.62 5.15 -2.68
N PHE A 168 -1.17 5.81 -3.70
CA PHE A 168 -0.45 6.15 -4.93
C PHE A 168 0.61 7.22 -4.69
N GLY A 169 0.28 8.28 -3.95
CA GLY A 169 1.21 9.34 -3.61
C GLY A 169 2.42 8.78 -2.85
N LEU A 170 2.20 7.94 -1.84
CA LEU A 170 3.30 7.38 -1.05
C LEU A 170 4.22 6.48 -1.89
N LEU A 171 3.66 5.73 -2.86
CA LEU A 171 4.46 4.98 -3.83
C LEU A 171 5.31 5.90 -4.71
N GLY A 172 4.71 6.98 -5.23
CA GLY A 172 5.41 7.98 -6.05
C GLY A 172 6.50 8.70 -5.26
N THR A 173 6.20 9.09 -4.01
CA THR A 173 7.19 9.67 -3.09
C THR A 173 8.35 8.73 -2.85
N LEU A 174 8.09 7.46 -2.54
CA LEU A 174 9.16 6.49 -2.32
C LEU A 174 10.01 6.27 -3.58
N TRP A 175 9.35 6.20 -4.74
CA TRP A 175 10.01 6.10 -6.04
C TRP A 175 10.94 7.29 -6.28
N LEU A 176 10.47 8.52 -6.05
CA LEU A 176 11.26 9.74 -6.21
C LEU A 176 12.43 9.79 -5.23
N ILE A 177 12.23 9.40 -3.97
CA ILE A 177 13.31 9.34 -2.97
C ILE A 177 14.43 8.42 -3.45
N VAL A 178 14.11 7.20 -3.92
CA VAL A 178 15.14 6.26 -4.40
C VAL A 178 15.77 6.71 -5.71
N PHE A 179 14.98 7.22 -6.65
CA PHE A 179 15.51 7.77 -7.91
C PHE A 179 16.50 8.91 -7.62
N ASN A 180 16.14 9.84 -6.73
CA ASN A 180 17.01 10.96 -6.39
C ASN A 180 18.27 10.49 -5.66
N HIS A 181 18.16 9.55 -4.73
CA HIS A 181 19.32 8.99 -4.03
C HIS A 181 20.33 8.35 -4.99
N LEU A 182 19.85 7.70 -6.07
CA LEU A 182 20.72 7.02 -7.04
C LEU A 182 21.28 7.93 -8.13
N TYR A 183 20.57 9.01 -8.50
CA TYR A 183 20.90 9.80 -9.70
C TYR A 183 21.16 11.29 -9.45
N LEU A 184 20.85 11.82 -8.26
CA LEU A 184 21.08 13.22 -7.91
C LEU A 184 22.14 13.38 -6.80
N LEU A 185 22.58 14.62 -6.59
CA LEU A 185 23.54 14.96 -5.54
C LEU A 185 22.92 14.82 -4.13
N PRO A 186 23.69 14.39 -3.11
CA PRO A 186 23.18 14.15 -1.75
C PRO A 186 22.52 15.36 -1.06
N SER A 187 22.97 16.58 -1.39
CA SER A 187 22.38 17.81 -0.86
C SER A 187 20.96 18.02 -1.38
N VAL A 188 20.70 17.71 -2.65
CA VAL A 188 19.39 17.82 -3.30
C VAL A 188 18.44 16.75 -2.75
N GLU A 189 18.95 15.53 -2.51
CA GLU A 189 18.19 14.44 -1.89
C GLU A 189 17.56 14.86 -0.55
N SER A 190 18.36 15.42 0.35
CA SER A 190 17.92 15.79 1.71
C SER A 190 16.79 16.82 1.68
N TRP A 191 16.89 17.85 0.83
CA TRP A 191 15.84 18.86 0.67
C TRP A 191 14.55 18.28 0.09
N ILE A 192 14.65 17.36 -0.87
CA ILE A 192 13.47 16.72 -1.47
C ILE A 192 12.77 15.83 -0.44
N VAL A 193 13.51 15.02 0.31
CA VAL A 193 12.95 14.15 1.36
C VAL A 193 12.23 14.99 2.42
N ILE A 194 12.87 16.07 2.91
CA ILE A 194 12.27 16.98 3.88
C ILE A 194 11.01 17.63 3.30
N GLY A 195 11.08 18.17 2.08
CA GLY A 195 9.95 18.83 1.42
C GLY A 195 8.76 17.89 1.22
N LEU A 196 9.00 16.65 0.76
CA LEU A 196 7.96 15.63 0.63
C LEU A 196 7.38 15.25 2.00
N GLY A 197 8.21 15.15 3.04
CA GLY A 197 7.76 14.92 4.41
C GLY A 197 6.79 16.01 4.91
N VAL A 198 7.14 17.29 4.68
CA VAL A 198 6.28 18.43 5.02
C VAL A 198 4.94 18.36 4.29
N VAL A 199 4.95 18.09 2.98
CA VAL A 199 3.73 17.94 2.17
C VAL A 199 2.84 16.82 2.73
N TRP A 200 3.41 15.66 3.09
CA TRP A 200 2.65 14.57 3.68
C TRP A 200 2.06 14.91 5.04
N CYS A 201 2.77 15.67 5.88
CA CYS A 201 2.22 16.14 7.15
C CYS A 201 0.94 16.96 6.95
N PHE A 202 0.92 17.87 5.97
CA PHE A 202 -0.28 18.64 5.63
C PHE A 202 -1.40 17.75 5.08
N ILE A 203 -1.10 16.82 4.17
CA ILE A 203 -2.09 15.90 3.59
C ILE A 203 -2.72 15.02 4.68
N PHE A 204 -1.91 14.48 5.60
CA PHE A 204 -2.42 13.64 6.68
C PHE A 204 -3.20 14.44 7.71
N ALA A 205 -2.77 15.66 8.05
CA ALA A 205 -3.53 16.56 8.91
C ALA A 205 -4.90 16.86 8.29
N TYR A 206 -4.95 17.23 7.02
CA TYR A 206 -6.18 17.46 6.28
C TYR A 206 -7.10 16.23 6.31
N ALA A 207 -6.58 15.06 5.93
CA ALA A 207 -7.35 13.82 5.92
C ALA A 207 -7.87 13.43 7.33
N PHE A 208 -7.11 13.74 8.39
CA PHE A 208 -7.55 13.54 9.76
C PHE A 208 -8.72 14.46 10.13
N PHE A 209 -8.60 15.75 9.84
CA PHE A 209 -9.66 16.73 10.11
C PHE A 209 -10.92 16.45 9.29
N GLU A 210 -10.79 16.10 8.01
CA GLU A 210 -11.91 15.74 7.15
C GLU A 210 -12.68 14.53 7.70
N ARG A 211 -11.97 13.47 8.12
CA ARG A 211 -12.59 12.29 8.76
C ARG A 211 -13.30 12.65 10.06
N ARG A 212 -12.71 13.54 10.86
CA ARG A 212 -13.32 14.00 12.11
C ARG A 212 -14.59 14.80 11.85
N ALA A 213 -14.60 15.67 10.83
CA ALA A 213 -15.76 16.44 10.41
C ALA A 213 -16.91 15.53 9.93
N ARG A 214 -16.64 14.60 9.01
CA ARG A 214 -17.65 13.64 8.52
C ARG A 214 -18.25 12.76 9.64
N ARG A 215 -17.44 12.39 10.65
CA ARG A 215 -17.95 11.68 11.84
C ARG A 215 -18.88 12.53 12.69
N ARG A 216 -18.63 13.84 12.82
CA ARG A 216 -19.53 14.76 13.52
C ARG A 216 -20.85 14.94 12.78
N GLU A 217 -20.81 15.09 11.46
CA GLU A 217 -22.01 15.21 10.62
C GLU A 217 -22.89 13.94 10.64
N SER A 218 -22.28 12.75 10.66
CA SER A 218 -23.03 11.48 10.76
C SER A 218 -23.64 11.24 12.14
N VAL A 219 -23.01 11.73 13.22
CA VAL A 219 -23.58 11.68 14.57
C VAL A 219 -24.71 12.72 14.75
N GLY A 220 -24.63 13.87 14.07
CA GLY A 220 -25.71 14.87 14.04
C GLY A 220 -26.95 14.47 13.22
N LYS A 221 -26.87 13.40 12.43
CA LYS A 221 -27.97 12.82 11.63
C LYS A 221 -28.48 11.49 12.21
N ALA A 222 -28.65 11.40 13.53
CA ALA A 222 -29.44 10.33 14.12
C ALA A 222 -30.92 10.53 13.75
N PRO A 223 -31.68 9.48 13.41
CA PRO A 223 -33.02 9.60 12.85
C PRO A 223 -34.03 10.06 13.91
N SER A 224 -34.65 11.22 13.69
CA SER A 224 -35.82 11.70 14.42
C SER A 224 -37.11 10.97 14.01
N ASN A 225 -37.09 9.62 13.99
CA ASN A 225 -38.24 8.80 13.61
C ASN A 225 -38.45 7.64 14.59
N ILE A 226 -38.67 7.94 15.88
CA ILE A 226 -39.38 7.03 16.78
C ILE A 226 -40.10 7.88 17.83
N ILE A 227 -41.29 8.42 17.54
CA ILE A 227 -42.34 8.67 18.55
C ILE A 227 -43.73 8.44 17.91
N LEU A 228 -44.36 7.35 18.36
CA LEU A 228 -45.80 7.07 18.48
C LEU A 228 -46.65 6.85 17.23
N GLY A 229 -46.70 5.59 16.81
CA GLY A 229 -47.99 4.94 16.54
C GLY A 229 -48.51 4.31 17.84
N LYS A 230 -49.58 4.88 18.42
CA LYS A 230 -50.55 4.16 19.25
C LYS A 230 -51.77 5.06 19.53
N ASN A 231 -52.95 4.45 19.39
CA ASN A 231 -54.34 4.88 19.62
C ASN A 231 -55.09 4.59 18.31
N GLU A 232 -55.62 3.39 18.05
CA GLU A 232 -56.75 2.77 18.77
C GLU A 232 -57.83 3.80 19.14
N CYS A 233 -58.66 4.13 18.15
CA CYS A 233 -60.13 4.02 18.16
C CYS A 233 -60.64 4.28 16.73
#